data_AF-A0A401TK91-F1
#
_entry.id   AF-A0A401TK91-F1
#
_cell.length_a   1.000
_cell.length_b   1.000
_cell.length_c   1.000
_cell.angle_alpha   90.00
_cell.angle_beta   90.00
_cell.angle_gamma   90.00
#
_symmetry.space_group_name_H-M   'P 1'
#
loop_
_entity.id
_entity.type
_entity.pdbx_description
1 polymer ?
#
loop_
_entity_poly.entity_id
_entity_poly.type
_entity_poly.pdbx_seq_one_letter_code
_entity_poly.pdbx_strand_id
1 'polypeptide(L)'
;MGLVIDEDDVAELVEDHRQELSTEDLVELQQEQVKVMQEEHSGEEEEEREDVSSVQIKDICSKWSEVQAFVERHHPNKTVTNRAVSILNDNMMSDFR
;
A
#
# COMPACT_ATOMS: atom_id res chain seq x y z
N MET A 1 -0.97 41.52 -16.69
CA MET A 1 -1.78 41.96 -15.53
C MET A 1 -1.38 41.07 -14.37
N GLY A 2 -0.49 41.55 -13.50
CA GLY A 2 -0.07 40.83 -12.31
C GLY A 2 -0.94 41.27 -11.13
N LEU A 3 -1.56 40.32 -10.44
CA LEU A 3 -2.19 40.57 -9.15
C LEU A 3 -1.08 40.97 -8.17
N VAL A 4 -1.12 42.20 -7.67
CA VAL A 4 -0.28 42.64 -6.56
C VAL A 4 -1.02 42.18 -5.32
N ILE A 5 -0.51 41.14 -4.68
CA ILE A 5 -1.05 40.61 -3.42
C ILE A 5 -0.47 41.48 -2.31
N ASP A 6 -1.32 42.17 -1.57
CA ASP A 6 -0.93 42.95 -0.40
C ASP A 6 -1.15 42.17 0.91
N GLU A 7 -0.77 42.78 2.03
CA GLU A 7 -0.86 42.13 3.35
C GLU A 7 -2.31 41.93 3.80
N ASP A 8 -3.24 42.76 3.30
CA ASP A 8 -4.67 42.62 3.57
C ASP A 8 -5.26 41.44 2.76
N ASP A 9 -4.82 41.22 1.52
CA ASP A 9 -5.21 40.05 0.73
C ASP A 9 -4.81 38.72 1.41
N VAL A 10 -3.64 38.69 2.07
CA VAL A 10 -3.18 37.52 2.83
C VAL A 10 -3.96 37.37 4.14
N ALA A 11 -4.27 38.48 4.81
CA ALA A 11 -5.06 38.47 6.03
C ALA A 11 -6.50 37.97 5.78
N GLU A 12 -7.12 38.38 4.67
CA GLU A 12 -8.44 37.90 4.25
C GLU A 12 -8.42 36.40 3.97
N LEU A 13 -7.41 35.90 3.25
CA LEU A 13 -7.27 34.47 2.96
C LEU A 13 -7.03 33.64 4.22
N VAL A 14 -6.30 34.17 5.19
CA VAL A 14 -6.01 33.48 6.47
C VAL A 14 -7.24 33.44 7.36
N GLU A 15 -8.04 34.52 7.40
CA GLU A 15 -9.32 34.54 8.12
C GLU A 15 -10.36 33.63 7.47
N ASP A 16 -10.45 33.61 6.13
CA ASP A 16 -11.33 32.67 5.40
C ASP A 16 -10.94 31.21 5.62
N HIS A 17 -9.64 30.90 5.72
CA HIS A 17 -9.14 29.56 6.05
C HIS A 17 -9.13 29.25 7.55
N ARG A 18 -9.54 30.18 8.41
CA ARG A 18 -9.59 30.00 9.86
C ARG A 18 -10.82 29.19 10.28
N GLN A 19 -11.14 28.17 9.49
CA GLN A 19 -12.26 27.28 9.72
C GLN A 19 -11.96 26.41 10.94
N GLU A 20 -12.46 26.86 12.09
CA GLU A 20 -12.48 26.07 13.31
C GLU A 20 -13.53 24.98 13.14
N LEU A 21 -13.07 23.73 12.97
CA LEU A 21 -13.96 22.58 12.90
C LEU A 21 -14.69 22.43 14.23
N SER A 22 -16.02 22.29 14.15
CA SER A 22 -16.82 21.95 15.32
C SER A 22 -16.56 20.49 15.73
N THR A 23 -16.98 20.13 16.95
CA THR A 23 -16.89 18.75 17.41
C THR A 23 -17.69 17.77 16.55
N GLU A 24 -18.81 18.22 15.97
CA GLU A 24 -19.56 17.41 15.00
C GLU A 24 -18.78 17.19 13.70
N ASP A 25 -18.15 18.23 13.14
CA ASP A 25 -17.38 18.11 11.89
C ASP A 25 -16.18 17.16 12.04
N LEU A 26 -15.54 17.16 13.20
CA LEU A 26 -14.45 16.24 13.52
C LEU A 26 -14.92 14.77 13.58
N VAL A 27 -16.14 14.53 14.08
CA VAL A 27 -16.72 13.18 14.14
C VAL A 27 -17.07 12.70 12.74
N GLU A 28 -17.63 13.56 11.88
CA GLU A 28 -17.92 13.22 10.49
C GLU A 28 -16.64 12.90 9.71
N LEU A 29 -15.58 13.71 9.85
CA LEU A 29 -14.28 13.44 9.23
C LEU A 29 -13.64 12.13 9.71
N GLN A 30 -13.82 11.79 11.00
CA GLN A 30 -13.34 10.52 11.53
C GLN A 30 -14.14 9.34 10.96
N GLN A 31 -15.46 9.48 10.82
CA GLN A 31 -16.30 8.45 10.20
C GLN A 31 -15.94 8.23 8.72
N GLU A 32 -15.69 9.31 7.97
CA GLU A 32 -15.27 9.22 6.58
C GLU A 32 -13.90 8.54 6.45
N GLN A 33 -12.93 8.86 7.30
CA GLN A 33 -11.64 8.16 7.33
C GLN A 33 -11.77 6.68 7.66
N VAL A 34 -12.61 6.33 8.65
CA VAL A 34 -12.88 4.93 9.01
C VAL A 34 -13.54 4.19 7.85
N LYS A 35 -14.47 4.83 7.14
CA LYS A 35 -15.13 4.27 5.97
C LYS A 35 -14.15 4.02 4.82
N VAL A 36 -13.29 4.99 4.52
CA VAL A 36 -12.23 4.83 3.50
C VAL A 36 -11.27 3.69 3.87
N MET A 37 -10.85 3.61 5.15
CA MET A 37 -10.02 2.49 5.62
C MET A 37 -10.74 1.14 5.50
N GLN A 38 -12.05 1.09 5.79
CA GLN A 38 -12.85 -0.12 5.64
C GLN A 38 -13.03 -0.50 4.17
N GLU A 39 -13.21 0.46 3.27
CA GLU A 39 -13.32 0.23 1.83
C GLU A 39 -11.99 -0.22 1.22
N GLU A 40 -10.84 0.33 1.66
CA GLU A 40 -9.53 -0.16 1.24
C GLU A 40 -9.24 -1.58 1.76
N HIS A 41 -9.61 -1.89 3.01
CA HIS A 41 -9.49 -3.26 3.53
C HIS A 41 -10.52 -4.23 2.94
N SER A 42 -11.68 -3.75 2.51
CA SER A 42 -12.72 -4.55 1.86
C SER A 42 -12.47 -4.72 0.35
N GLY A 43 -11.51 -3.99 -0.22
CA GLY A 43 -11.06 -4.12 -1.60
C GLY A 43 -10.08 -5.27 -1.83
N GLU A 44 -9.60 -5.90 -0.75
CA GLU A 44 -9.08 -7.26 -0.84
C GLU A 44 -10.30 -8.15 -1.06
N GLU A 45 -10.63 -8.33 -2.34
CA GLU A 45 -11.64 -9.26 -2.81
C GLU A 45 -11.52 -10.55 -1.99
N GLU A 46 -12.54 -10.81 -1.15
CA GLU A 46 -12.93 -12.18 -0.79
C GLU A 46 -13.42 -12.85 -2.09
N GLU A 47 -12.56 -12.92 -3.11
CA GLU A 47 -12.63 -13.98 -4.09
C GLU A 47 -12.66 -15.26 -3.26
N GLU A 48 -13.60 -16.11 -3.59
CA GLU A 48 -13.74 -17.49 -3.16
C GLU A 48 -12.40 -18.21 -3.39
N ARG A 49 -11.41 -17.95 -2.52
CA ARG A 49 -10.10 -18.57 -2.59
C ARG A 49 -10.38 -20.03 -2.39
N GLU A 50 -10.15 -20.84 -3.42
CA GLU A 50 -10.13 -22.29 -3.26
C GLU A 50 -9.27 -22.59 -2.03
N ASP A 51 -9.80 -23.36 -1.08
CA ASP A 51 -9.09 -23.77 0.13
C ASP A 51 -7.83 -24.54 -0.27
N VAL A 52 -6.72 -23.85 -0.48
CA VAL A 52 -5.44 -24.45 -0.83
C VAL A 52 -4.95 -25.19 0.41
N SER A 53 -4.64 -26.48 0.27
CA SER A 53 -4.15 -27.25 1.39
C SER A 53 -2.79 -26.72 1.89
N SER A 54 -2.58 -26.73 3.20
CA SER A 54 -1.29 -26.34 3.79
C SER A 54 -0.10 -27.16 3.27
N VAL A 55 -0.35 -28.39 2.79
CA VAL A 55 0.65 -29.24 2.13
C VAL A 55 1.07 -28.64 0.79
N GLN A 56 0.11 -28.18 -0.02
CA GLN A 56 0.40 -27.51 -1.30
C GLN A 56 1.14 -26.19 -1.08
N ILE A 57 0.75 -25.39 -0.09
CA ILE A 57 1.46 -24.14 0.25
C ILE A 57 2.94 -24.43 0.59
N LYS A 58 3.18 -25.42 1.45
CA LYS A 58 4.55 -25.85 1.81
C LYS A 58 5.36 -26.35 0.61
N ASP A 59 4.73 -27.10 -0.29
CA ASP A 59 5.38 -27.58 -1.52
C ASP A 59 5.78 -26.41 -2.43
N ILE A 60 4.90 -25.43 -2.63
CA ILE A 60 5.19 -24.22 -3.42
C ILE A 60 6.32 -23.40 -2.79
N CYS A 61 6.28 -23.16 -1.48
CA CYS A 61 7.36 -22.46 -0.77
C CYS A 61 8.72 -23.19 -0.87
N SER A 62 8.71 -24.52 -0.88
CA SER A 62 9.91 -25.33 -1.06
C SER A 62 10.48 -25.19 -2.47
N LYS A 63 9.63 -25.34 -3.49
CA LYS A 63 10.03 -25.16 -4.90
C LYS A 63 10.57 -23.76 -5.17
N TRP A 64 9.94 -22.73 -4.59
CA TRP A 64 10.43 -21.36 -4.71
C TRP A 64 11.84 -21.21 -4.12
N SER A 65 12.09 -21.82 -2.96
CA SER A 65 13.42 -21.81 -2.34
C SER A 65 14.48 -22.50 -3.23
N GLU A 66 14.12 -23.58 -3.91
CA GLU A 66 15.00 -24.25 -4.88
C GLU A 66 15.32 -23.37 -6.10
N VAL A 67 14.30 -22.68 -6.63
CA VAL A 67 14.48 -21.72 -7.74
C VAL A 67 15.41 -20.59 -7.33
N GLN A 68 15.22 -20.01 -6.14
CA GLN A 68 16.11 -18.97 -5.62
C GLN A 68 17.57 -19.44 -5.58
N ALA A 69 17.81 -20.62 -4.99
CA ALA A 69 19.16 -21.20 -4.91
C ALA A 69 19.77 -21.47 -6.29
N PHE A 70 18.97 -21.94 -7.26
CA PHE A 70 19.43 -22.16 -8.62
C PHE A 70 19.84 -20.85 -9.30
N VAL A 71 18.98 -19.84 -9.27
CA VAL A 71 19.26 -18.56 -9.94
C VAL A 71 20.42 -17.83 -9.25
N GLU A 72 20.51 -17.89 -7.92
CA GLU A 72 21.65 -17.34 -7.17
C GLU A 72 22.97 -17.97 -7.59
N ARG A 73 23.01 -19.28 -7.88
CA ARG A 73 24.25 -19.95 -8.33
C ARG A 73 24.55 -19.66 -9.80
N HIS A 74 23.56 -19.76 -10.68
CA HIS A 74 23.79 -19.87 -12.12
C HIS A 74 23.58 -18.59 -12.92
N HIS A 75 22.84 -17.60 -12.39
CA HIS A 75 22.54 -16.42 -13.20
C HIS A 75 23.77 -15.51 -13.36
N PRO A 76 24.11 -15.05 -14.58
CA PRO A 76 25.31 -14.26 -14.83
C PRO A 76 25.22 -12.84 -14.23
N ASN A 77 24.02 -12.27 -14.11
CA ASN A 77 23.80 -10.96 -13.52
C ASN A 77 23.13 -11.10 -12.14
N LYS A 78 23.93 -11.08 -11.07
CA LYS A 78 23.43 -11.25 -9.69
C LYS A 78 22.57 -10.08 -9.22
N THR A 79 22.89 -8.86 -9.64
CA THR A 79 22.15 -7.66 -9.21
C THR A 79 20.71 -7.67 -9.72
N VAL A 80 20.51 -7.98 -11.00
CA VAL A 80 19.17 -8.08 -11.59
C VAL A 80 18.40 -9.24 -10.99
N THR A 81 19.04 -10.40 -10.81
CA THR A 81 18.44 -11.55 -10.12
C THR A 81 17.96 -11.21 -8.71
N ASN A 82 18.83 -10.63 -7.89
CA ASN A 82 18.50 -10.36 -6.50
C ASN A 82 17.33 -9.38 -6.39
N ARG A 83 17.29 -8.37 -7.28
CA ARG A 83 16.14 -7.45 -7.36
C ARG A 83 14.85 -8.19 -7.72
N ALA A 84 14.88 -9.07 -8.72
CA ALA A 84 13.70 -9.84 -9.12
C ALA A 84 13.23 -10.79 -8.01
N VAL A 85 14.16 -11.46 -7.33
CA VAL A 85 13.86 -12.35 -6.19
C VAL A 85 13.25 -11.57 -5.03
N SER A 86 13.76 -10.37 -4.71
CA SER A 86 13.19 -9.52 -3.65
C SER A 86 11.76 -9.13 -3.98
N ILE A 87 11.50 -8.63 -5.20
CA ILE A 87 10.15 -8.23 -5.63
C ILE A 87 9.16 -9.39 -5.52
N LEU A 88 9.57 -10.59 -5.93
CA LEU A 88 8.72 -11.78 -5.85
C LEU A 88 8.50 -12.26 -4.41
N ASN A 89 9.49 -12.10 -3.53
CA ASN A 89 9.33 -12.39 -2.11
C ASN A 89 8.35 -11.42 -1.43
N ASP A 90 8.46 -10.13 -1.73
CA ASP A 90 7.72 -9.08 -1.03
C ASP A 90 6.26 -9.01 -1.52
N ASN A 91 6.01 -9.25 -2.81
CA ASN A 91 4.70 -9.04 -3.43
C ASN A 91 3.88 -10.32 -3.67
N MET A 92 4.50 -11.51 -3.64
CA MET A 92 3.78 -12.76 -3.90
C MET A 92 3.99 -13.80 -2.81
N MET A 93 5.24 -14.06 -2.42
CA MET A 93 5.51 -15.15 -1.48
C MET A 93 5.25 -14.78 -0.03
N SER A 94 5.16 -13.49 0.29
CA SER A 94 4.80 -12.97 1.62
C SER A 94 3.44 -13.48 2.09
N ASP A 95 2.47 -13.61 1.19
CA ASP A 95 1.11 -14.08 1.49
C ASP A 95 1.04 -15.58 1.84
N PHE A 96 2.11 -16.33 1.58
CA PHE A 96 2.17 -17.79 1.75
C PHE A 96 3.17 -18.25 2.82
N ARG A 97 3.86 -17.31 3.49
CA ARG A 97 5.01 -17.60 4.35
C ARG A 97 4.70 -17.70 5.84
#